data_AF-A0A923WA92-F1
#
_entry.id   AF-A0A923WA92-F1
#
_cell.length_a   1.000
_cell.length_b   1.000
_cell.length_c   1.000
_cell.angle_alpha   90.00
_cell.angle_beta   90.00
_cell.angle_gamma   90.00
#
_symmetry.space_group_name_H-M   'P 1'
#
loop_
_entity.id
_entity.type
_entity.pdbx_description
1 polymer ?
#
loop_
_entity_poly.entity_id
_entity_poly.type
_entity_poly.pdbx_seq_one_letter_code
_entity_poly.pdbx_strand_id
1 'polypeptide(L)' 'MATPAPDKSRFIQDITIRNFKCFEELKIEGCGQFNLILGDNNVGKTSVLEALLVDENPYSTLDALGSVL' A
#
# COMPACT_ATOMS: atom_id res chain seq x y z
N MET A 1 -2.39 26.89 18.60
CA MET A 1 -2.43 26.79 17.13
C MET A 1 -2.79 25.36 16.79
N ALA A 2 -3.85 25.12 16.03
CA ALA A 2 -4.13 23.78 15.52
C ALA A 2 -3.10 23.46 14.42
N THR A 3 -2.50 22.27 14.47
CA THR A 3 -1.61 21.80 13.41
C THR A 3 -2.44 21.65 12.12
N PRO A 4 -2.01 22.20 10.97
CA PRO A 4 -2.70 21.95 9.71
C PRO A 4 -2.73 20.44 9.44
N ALA A 5 -3.86 19.94 8.94
CA ALA A 5 -3.97 18.54 8.54
C ALA A 5 -2.86 18.21 7.53
N PRO A 6 -2.25 17.01 7.60
CA PRO A 6 -1.19 16.63 6.68
C PRO A 6 -1.71 16.71 5.24
N ASP A 7 -0.89 17.31 4.37
CA ASP A 7 -1.20 17.42 2.95
C ASP A 7 -1.32 16.01 2.34
N LYS A 8 -2.54 15.64 1.97
CA LYS A 8 -2.83 14.31 1.41
C LYS A 8 -2.14 14.10 0.07
N SER A 9 -1.81 15.14 -0.69
CA SER A 9 -1.28 15.02 -2.06
C SER A 9 0.04 14.24 -2.17
N ARG A 10 0.76 14.08 -1.05
CA ARG A 10 2.03 13.35 -0.97
C ARG A 10 1.88 11.85 -0.74
N PHE A 11 0.67 11.36 -0.48
CA PHE A 11 0.42 9.94 -0.23
C PHE A 11 -0.34 9.29 -1.39
N ILE A 12 -0.19 7.98 -1.51
CA ILE A 12 -1.07 7.17 -2.35
C ILE A 12 -2.51 7.46 -1.93
N GLN A 13 -3.37 7.87 -2.86
CA GLN A 13 -4.78 8.16 -2.59
C GLN A 13 -5.64 6.92 -2.75
N ASP A 14 -5.43 6.18 -3.83
CA ASP A 14 -6.26 5.03 -4.17
C ASP A 14 -5.38 3.88 -4.69
N ILE A 15 -5.73 2.66 -4.32
CA ILE A 15 -5.07 1.42 -4.74
C ILE A 15 -6.11 0.55 -5.43
N THR A 16 -5.80 0.10 -6.65
CA THR A 16 -6.60 -0.91 -7.35
C THR A 16 -5.73 -2.11 -7.68
N ILE A 17 -6.10 -3.28 -7.17
CA ILE A 17 -5.44 -4.56 -7.44
C ILE A 17 -6.42 -5.40 -8.27
N ARG A 18 -5.97 -5.95 -9.40
CA ARG A 18 -6.78 -6.81 -10.28
C ARG A 18 -6.02 -8.09 -10.61
N ASN A 19 -6.76 -9.20 -10.68
CA ASN A 19 -6.23 -10.51 -11.07
C ASN A 19 -4.94 -10.91 -10.32
N PHE A 20 -4.88 -10.64 -9.01
CA PHE A 20 -3.71 -10.92 -8.19
C PHE A 20 -4.09 -11.82 -7.01
N LYS A 21 -3.49 -13.02 -6.97
CA LYS A 21 -3.72 -14.03 -5.94
C LYS A 21 -5.21 -14.30 -5.69
N CYS A 22 -5.73 -13.90 -4.52
CA CYS A 22 -7.12 -14.13 -4.12
C CYS A 22 -8.10 -13.02 -4.55
N PHE A 23 -7.60 -11.98 -5.23
CA PHE A 23 -8.42 -10.84 -5.67
C PHE A 23 -8.62 -10.86 -7.18
N GLU A 24 -9.88 -11.00 -7.62
CA GLU A 24 -10.28 -10.63 -8.99
C GLU A 24 -10.21 -9.11 -9.16
N GLU A 25 -10.78 -8.37 -8.20
CA GLU A 25 -10.65 -6.92 -8.08
C GLU A 25 -10.75 -6.50 -6.60
N LEU A 26 -9.82 -5.66 -6.17
CA LEU A 26 -9.83 -4.98 -4.88
C LEU A 26 -9.57 -3.49 -5.09
N LYS A 27 -10.47 -2.65 -4.59
CA LYS A 27 -10.31 -1.18 -4.56
C LYS A 27 -10.20 -0.70 -3.12
N ILE A 28 -9.19 0.11 -2.86
CA ILE A 28 -9.01 0.82 -1.59
C ILE A 28 -8.95 2.29 -1.96
N GLU A 29 -9.91 3.06 -1.45
CA GLU A 29 -10.06 4.48 -1.77
C GLU A 29 -9.77 5.35 -0.53
N GLY A 30 -9.27 6.56 -0.76
CA GLY A 30 -9.08 7.55 0.30
C GLY A 30 -7.98 7.21 1.32
N CYS A 31 -6.93 6.54 0.88
CA CYS A 31 -5.74 6.23 1.67
C CYS A 31 -5.17 7.49 2.36
N GLY A 32 -4.78 7.31 3.62
CA GLY A 32 -4.17 8.34 4.44
C GLY A 32 -2.67 8.15 4.59
N GLN A 33 -2.06 9.00 5.42
CA GLN A 33 -0.67 8.82 5.86
C GLN A 33 -0.44 7.46 6.52
N PHE A 34 -1.43 6.95 7.25
CA PHE A 34 -1.43 5.64 7.86
C PHE A 34 -2.69 4.89 7.43
N ASN A 35 -2.52 3.63 7.01
CA ASN A 35 -3.60 2.75 6.59
C ASN A 35 -3.51 1.46 7.40
N LEU A 36 -4.56 1.13 8.14
CA LEU A 36 -4.61 -0.08 8.96
C LEU A 36 -5.46 -1.14 8.26
N ILE A 37 -4.82 -2.25 7.87
CA ILE A 37 -5.50 -3.38 7.21
C ILE A 37 -5.87 -4.42 8.27
N LEU A 38 -7.17 -4.57 8.53
CA LEU A 38 -7.73 -5.53 9.51
C LEU A 38 -8.52 -6.63 8.82
N GLY A 39 -8.82 -7.69 9.57
CA GLY A 39 -9.63 -8.83 9.14
C GLY A 39 -9.11 -10.15 9.67
N ASP A 40 -9.86 -11.23 9.44
CA ASP A 40 -9.49 -12.57 9.90
C ASP A 40 -8.25 -13.13 9.19
N ASN A 41 -7.69 -14.20 9.72
CA ASN A 41 -6.57 -14.88 9.08
C ASN A 41 -6.98 -15.40 7.69
N ASN A 42 -6.02 -15.40 6.77
CA ASN A 42 -6.20 -15.94 5.41
C ASN A 42 -7.16 -15.18 4.48
N VAL A 43 -7.70 -14.02 4.88
CA VAL A 43 -8.59 -13.20 4.03
C VAL A 43 -7.88 -12.36 2.95
N GLY A 44 -6.56 -12.52 2.80
CA GLY A 44 -5.78 -11.81 1.77
C GLY A 44 -5.02 -10.57 2.23
N LYS A 45 -4.93 -10.28 3.54
CA LYS A 45 -4.15 -9.13 4.05
C LYS A 45 -2.69 -9.13 3.59
N THR A 46 -2.02 -10.28 3.70
CA THR A 46 -0.65 -10.44 3.18
C THR A 46 -0.61 -10.23 1.67
N SER A 47 -1.63 -10.71 0.93
CA SER A 47 -1.72 -10.51 -0.52
C SER A 47 -1.87 -9.04 -0.92
N VAL A 48 -2.53 -8.21 -0.12
CA VAL A 48 -2.56 -6.75 -0.34
C VAL A 48 -1.16 -6.16 -0.22
N LEU A 49 -0.42 -6.50 0.84
CA LEU A 49 0.94 -6.00 1.04
C LEU A 49 1.89 -6.51 -0.05
N GLU A 50 1.75 -7.76 -0.48
CA GLU A 50 2.56 -8.32 -1.56
C GLU A 50 2.28 -7.60 -2.88
N ALA A 51 1.02 -7.29 -3.21
CA ALA A 51 0.68 -6.53 -4.41
C ALA A 51 1.30 -5.12 -4.40
N LEU A 52 1.46 -4.50 -3.23
CA LEU A 52 2.11 -3.20 -3.07
C LEU A 52 3.63 -3.24 -3.19
N LEU A 53 4.24 -4.42 -3.06
CA LEU A 53 5.69 -4.64 -3.18
C LEU A 53 6.09 -5.20 -4.55
N VAL A 54 5.12 -5.54 -5.41
CA VAL A 54 5.42 -5.98 -6.78
C VAL A 54 5.93 -4.80 -7.58
N ASP A 55 7.13 -4.96 -8.12
CA ASP A 55 7.79 -4.01 -9.01
C ASP A 55 8.39 -4.78 -10.19
N GLU A 56 8.52 -4.11 -11.34
CA GLU A 56 9.21 -4.65 -12.51
C GLU A 56 10.71 -4.87 -12.22
N ASN A 57 11.28 -4.06 -11.33
CA ASN A 57 12.66 -4.23 -10.88
C ASN A 57 12.70 -4.97 -9.52
N PRO A 58 13.22 -6.20 -9.44
CA PRO A 58 13.28 -6.97 -8.20
C PRO A 58 14.21 -6.34 -7.12
N TYR A 59 14.99 -5.32 -7.47
CA TYR A 59 15.88 -4.61 -6.55
C TYR A 59 15.37 -3.24 -6.11
N SER A 60 14.29 -2.72 -6.69
CA SER A 60 13.80 -1.37 -6.36
C SER A 60 13.37 -1.22 -4.90
N THR A 61 12.85 -2.29 -4.30
CA THR A 61 12.53 -2.33 -2.87
C THR A 61 13.78 -2.28 -1.99
N LEU A 62 14.91 -2.85 -2.44
CA LEU A 62 16.20 -2.73 -1.77
C LEU A 62 16.78 -1.31 -1.91
N ASP A 63 16.62 -0.66 -3.07
CA ASP A 63 17.06 0.72 -3.28
C ASP A 63 16.30 1.71 -2.38
N ALA A 64 15.00 1.49 -2.20
CA ALA A 64 14.15 2.28 -1.29
C ALA A 64 14.54 2.10 0.19
N LEU A 65 15.11 0.96 0.58
CA LEU A 65 15.62 0.70 1.93
C LEU A 65 17.08 1.18 2.10
N GLY A 66 17.91 1.03 1.07
CA GLY A 66 19.31 1.44 1.07
C GLY A 66 19.51 2.95 1.10
N SER A 67 18.49 3.73 0.74
CA SER A 67 18.49 5.19 0.88
C SER A 67 18.15 5.68 2.30
N VAL A 68 17.89 4.76 3.24
CA VAL A 68 17.61 5.03 4.66
C VAL A 68 18.80 4.66 5.57
N LEU A 69 19.85 4.04 5.04
CA LEU A 69 21.12 3.72 5.73
C LEU A 69 22.25 4.61 5.21
#